data_AF-A0AAU7LMD9-F1
#
_entry.id   AF-A0AAU7LMD9-F1
#
_cell.length_a   1.000
_cell.length_b   1.000
_cell.length_c   1.000
_cell.angle_alpha   90.00
_cell.angle_beta   90.00
_cell.angle_gamma   90.00
#
_symmetry.space_group_name_H-M   'P 1'
#
loop_
_entity.id
_entity.type
_entity.pdbx_description
1 polymer ?
#
loop_
_entity_poly.entity_id
_entity_poly.type
_entity_poly.pdbx_seq_one_letter_code
_entity_poly.pdbx_strand_id
1 'polypeptide(L)'
;MKITQKIAPCLWFDGQPFTALNGGPEFKFNEAISFQVFCDTQEEIDGYWNQLSAGGDEKAQICGWLKDRFGVSWQIVPSMLPDMVSDPDSPNGQRAMKAMMQMKKLDIAELKQAYAG
;
A
#
# COMPACT_ATOMS: atom_id res chain seq x y z
N MET A 1 -9.46 -43.24 7.53
CA MET A 1 -10.06 -41.90 7.61
C MET A 1 -9.62 -41.13 6.36
N LYS A 2 -10.49 -41.00 5.35
CA LYS A 2 -10.17 -40.21 4.14
C LYS A 2 -10.51 -38.75 4.44
N ILE A 3 -9.50 -37.90 4.56
CA ILE A 3 -9.71 -36.46 4.59
C ILE A 3 -10.15 -36.06 3.17
N THR A 4 -11.42 -35.66 3.01
CA THR A 4 -12.04 -35.27 1.73
C THR A 4 -12.11 -33.75 1.54
N GLN A 5 -11.53 -32.95 2.44
CA GLN A 5 -11.51 -31.50 2.29
C GLN A 5 -10.41 -31.06 1.32
N LYS A 6 -10.82 -30.34 0.27
CA LYS A 6 -9.90 -29.57 -0.58
C LYS A 6 -9.29 -28.46 0.29
N ILE A 7 -8.00 -28.53 0.55
CA ILE A 7 -7.25 -27.44 1.19
C ILE A 7 -7.10 -26.35 0.14
N ALA A 8 -7.84 -25.25 0.29
CA ALA A 8 -7.58 -24.05 -0.48
C ALA A 8 -6.37 -23.32 0.12
N PRO A 9 -5.47 -22.74 -0.69
CA PRO A 9 -4.41 -21.90 -0.17
C PRO A 9 -5.02 -20.69 0.54
N CYS A 10 -4.83 -20.66 1.86
CA CYS A 10 -5.26 -19.57 2.73
C CYS A 10 -4.04 -18.72 3.08
N LEU A 11 -4.12 -17.43 2.74
CA LEU A 11 -3.15 -16.42 3.11
C LEU A 11 -3.66 -15.71 4.36
N TRP A 12 -2.75 -15.30 5.23
CA TRP A 12 -3.07 -14.48 6.39
C TRP A 12 -2.37 -13.14 6.23
N PHE A 13 -3.15 -12.06 6.27
CA PHE A 13 -2.63 -10.70 6.37
C PHE A 13 -3.13 -10.10 7.67
N ASP A 14 -2.23 -9.84 8.60
CA ASP A 14 -2.52 -9.28 9.91
C ASP A 14 -3.73 -9.94 10.63
N GLY A 15 -3.74 -11.27 10.67
CA GLY A 15 -4.83 -12.03 11.29
C GLY A 15 -6.12 -12.14 10.48
N GLN A 16 -6.18 -11.55 9.28
CA GLN A 16 -7.30 -11.70 8.37
C GLN A 16 -7.02 -12.79 7.32
N PRO A 17 -7.87 -13.84 7.22
CA PRO A 17 -7.68 -14.90 6.24
C PRO A 17 -8.22 -14.48 4.86
N PHE A 18 -7.45 -14.80 3.83
CA PHE A 18 -7.81 -14.64 2.42
C PHE A 18 -7.66 -15.97 1.69
N THR A 19 -8.50 -16.21 0.70
CA THR A 19 -8.35 -17.35 -0.21
C THR A 19 -7.86 -16.85 -1.56
N ALA A 20 -6.74 -17.38 -2.02
CA ALA A 20 -6.26 -17.14 -3.37
C ALA A 20 -6.83 -18.20 -4.32
N LEU A 21 -7.34 -17.78 -5.47
CA LEU A 21 -7.92 -18.66 -6.49
C LEU A 21 -7.18 -18.47 -7.82
N ASN A 22 -6.67 -19.57 -8.38
CA ASN A 22 -6.18 -19.60 -9.75
C ASN A 22 -7.38 -19.67 -10.71
N GLY A 23 -7.98 -18.51 -11.01
CA GLY A 23 -9.20 -18.39 -11.79
C GLY A 23 -9.02 -18.21 -13.30
N GLY A 24 -7.78 -18.09 -13.80
CA GLY A 24 -7.51 -17.72 -15.19
C GLY A 24 -7.44 -16.20 -15.41
N PRO A 25 -7.14 -15.72 -16.64
CA PRO A 25 -6.93 -14.30 -16.95
C PRO A 25 -8.23 -13.49 -17.16
N GLU A 26 -9.40 -14.11 -17.02
CA GLU A 26 -10.71 -13.50 -17.27
C GLU A 26 -11.03 -12.37 -16.28
N PHE A 27 -10.52 -12.48 -15.05
CA PHE A 27 -10.71 -11.49 -14.00
C PHE A 27 -9.42 -10.69 -13.77
N LYS A 28 -9.54 -9.38 -13.67
CA LYS A 28 -8.40 -8.47 -13.44
C LYS A 28 -8.64 -7.65 -12.20
N PHE A 29 -7.61 -7.55 -11.35
CA PHE A 29 -7.61 -6.59 -10.26
C PHE A 29 -7.66 -5.16 -10.80
N ASN A 30 -8.29 -4.29 -10.02
CA ASN A 30 -8.26 -2.85 -10.19
C ASN A 30 -8.16 -2.19 -8.81
N GLU A 31 -8.03 -0.88 -8.79
CA GLU A 31 -7.77 -0.07 -7.60
C GLU A 31 -8.96 0.00 -6.64
N ALA A 32 -10.13 -0.56 -6.99
CA ALA A 32 -11.29 -0.58 -6.13
C ALA A 32 -11.08 -1.44 -4.87
N ILE A 33 -10.14 -2.39 -4.91
CA ILE A 33 -9.68 -3.13 -3.74
C ILE A 33 -8.17 -2.93 -3.64
N SER A 34 -7.70 -2.50 -2.47
CA SER A 34 -6.28 -2.41 -2.17
C SER A 34 -6.00 -2.80 -0.71
N PHE A 35 -4.78 -3.22 -0.45
CA PHE A 35 -4.29 -3.47 0.90
C PHE A 35 -3.46 -2.28 1.36
N GLN A 36 -3.83 -1.70 2.49
CA GLN A 36 -3.08 -0.62 3.10
C GLN A 36 -2.20 -1.17 4.23
N VAL A 37 -0.91 -0.86 4.15
CA VAL A 37 0.10 -1.27 5.13
C VAL A 37 0.64 -0.01 5.78
N PHE A 38 0.38 0.12 7.08
CA PHE A 38 0.91 1.21 7.89
C PHE A 38 2.32 0.89 8.36
N CYS A 39 3.24 1.83 8.18
CA CYS A 39 4.65 1.69 8.54
C CYS A 39 5.06 2.82 9.49
N ASP A 40 5.80 2.48 10.54
CA ASP A 40 6.26 3.46 11.53
C ASP A 40 7.65 4.00 11.18
N THR A 41 8.41 3.23 10.39
CA THR A 41 9.80 3.52 10.02
C THR A 41 10.00 3.59 8.50
N GLN A 42 11.06 4.29 8.08
CA GLN A 42 11.39 4.37 6.65
C GLN A 42 11.89 3.02 6.13
N GLU A 43 12.56 2.25 6.98
CA GLU A 43 13.06 0.91 6.68
C GLU A 43 11.93 -0.05 6.34
N GLU A 44 10.79 0.02 7.04
CA GLU A 44 9.59 -0.76 6.73
C GLU A 44 8.99 -0.34 5.39
N ILE A 45 8.84 0.96 5.15
CA ILE A 45 8.35 1.49 3.86
C ILE A 45 9.21 0.97 2.72
N ASP A 46 10.53 1.10 2.86
CA ASP A 46 11.49 0.68 1.86
C ASP A 46 11.45 -0.83 1.64
N GLY A 47 11.34 -1.61 2.72
CA GLY A 47 11.24 -3.06 2.68
C GLY A 47 10.01 -3.54 1.92
N TYR A 48 8.82 -3.02 2.24
CA TYR A 48 7.59 -3.39 1.57
C TYR A 48 7.53 -2.86 0.14
N TRP A 49 7.91 -1.59 -0.07
CA TRP A 49 7.91 -0.96 -1.38
C TRP A 49 8.78 -1.75 -2.36
N ASN A 50 10.01 -2.08 -2.00
CA ASN A 50 10.94 -2.78 -2.89
C ASN A 50 10.46 -4.20 -3.22
N GLN A 51 9.89 -4.91 -2.24
CA GLN A 51 9.41 -6.27 -2.44
C GLN A 51 8.14 -6.32 -3.29
N LEU A 52 7.18 -5.45 -3.00
CA LEU A 52 5.88 -5.49 -3.67
C LEU A 52 5.93 -4.84 -5.05
N SER A 53 6.76 -3.83 -5.27
CA SER A 53 6.92 -3.21 -6.59
C SER A 53 7.72 -4.07 -7.58
N ALA A 54 8.49 -5.06 -7.09
CA ALA A 54 9.32 -5.92 -7.92
C ALA A 54 8.49 -6.71 -8.95
N GLY A 55 8.70 -6.41 -10.24
CA GLY A 55 7.95 -7.02 -11.35
C GLY A 55 6.51 -6.52 -11.48
N GLY A 56 6.14 -5.47 -10.77
CA GLY A 56 4.84 -4.79 -10.86
C GLY A 56 4.80 -3.67 -11.90
N ASP A 57 3.68 -2.96 -11.97
CA ASP A 57 3.49 -1.83 -12.89
C ASP A 57 4.05 -0.53 -12.29
N GLU A 58 5.15 -0.03 -12.87
CA GLU A 58 5.76 1.25 -12.46
C GLU A 58 4.84 2.46 -12.65
N LYS A 59 3.85 2.38 -13.55
CA LYS A 59 2.88 3.47 -13.77
C LYS A 59 1.83 3.54 -12.68
N ALA A 60 1.61 2.43 -11.96
CA ALA A 60 0.74 2.41 -10.80
C ALA A 60 1.42 3.01 -9.56
N GLN A 61 2.72 3.32 -9.62
CA GLN A 61 3.46 3.88 -8.50
C GLN A 61 3.22 5.38 -8.37
N ILE A 62 2.43 5.78 -7.37
CA ILE A 62 2.12 7.19 -7.09
C ILE A 62 1.55 7.34 -5.67
N CYS A 63 1.97 8.35 -4.91
CA CYS A 63 1.42 8.67 -3.59
C CYS A 63 1.39 7.48 -2.60
N GLY A 64 2.40 6.62 -2.59
CA GLY A 64 2.43 5.41 -1.76
C GLY A 64 1.68 4.22 -2.35
N TRP A 65 1.01 4.37 -3.49
CA TRP A 65 0.38 3.26 -4.21
C TRP A 65 1.40 2.52 -5.06
N LEU A 66 1.17 1.22 -5.23
CA LEU A 66 1.86 0.38 -6.21
C LEU A 66 0.96 -0.81 -6.60
N LYS A 67 1.32 -1.50 -7.67
CA LYS A 67 0.80 -2.82 -8.00
C LYS A 67 1.91 -3.84 -7.93
N ASP A 68 1.61 -5.01 -7.39
CA ASP A 68 2.54 -6.14 -7.44
C ASP A 68 2.54 -6.84 -8.80
N ARG A 69 3.42 -7.84 -8.96
CA ARG A 69 3.54 -8.64 -10.18
C ARG A 69 2.26 -9.37 -10.60
N PHE A 70 1.29 -9.50 -9.70
CA PHE A 70 -0.01 -10.13 -9.96
C PHE A 70 -1.12 -9.10 -10.25
N GLY A 71 -0.80 -7.80 -10.13
CA GLY A 71 -1.71 -6.69 -10.37
C GLY A 71 -2.55 -6.29 -9.16
N VAL A 72 -2.28 -6.83 -7.97
CA VAL A 72 -2.96 -6.44 -6.72
C VAL A 72 -2.48 -5.05 -6.33
N SER A 73 -3.41 -4.16 -5.98
CA SER A 73 -3.09 -2.81 -5.52
C SER A 73 -2.72 -2.78 -4.04
N TRP A 74 -1.64 -2.08 -3.72
CA TRP A 74 -1.11 -1.88 -2.38
C TRP A 74 -0.92 -0.40 -2.10
N GLN A 75 -1.08 -0.01 -0.84
CA GLN A 75 -0.78 1.33 -0.32
C GLN A 75 0.22 1.19 0.84
N ILE A 76 1.44 1.66 0.66
CA ILE A 76 2.47 1.66 1.71
C ILE A 76 2.52 3.06 2.30
N VAL A 77 1.99 3.20 3.51
CA VAL A 77 1.63 4.50 4.09
C VAL A 77 2.32 4.67 5.45
N PRO A 78 3.03 5.79 5.70
CA PRO A 78 3.50 6.12 7.04
C PRO A 78 2.32 6.24 8.02
N SER A 79 2.40 5.63 9.20
CA SER A 79 1.32 5.65 10.21
C SER A 79 0.89 7.06 10.63
N MET A 80 1.81 8.03 10.57
CA MET A 80 1.53 9.44 10.88
C MET A 80 0.73 10.18 9.78
N LEU A 81 0.73 9.68 8.54
CA LEU A 81 0.28 10.45 7.39
C LEU A 81 -1.23 10.72 7.40
N PRO A 82 -2.11 9.76 7.74
CA PRO A 82 -3.55 10.01 7.83
C PRO A 82 -3.89 11.19 8.75
N ASP A 83 -3.26 11.24 9.93
CA ASP A 83 -3.48 12.31 10.91
C ASP A 83 -2.94 13.66 10.43
N MET A 84 -1.83 13.67 9.67
CA MET A 84 -1.30 14.90 9.09
C MET A 84 -2.23 15.51 8.05
N VAL A 85 -2.99 14.70 7.31
CA VAL A 85 -3.80 15.15 6.17
C VAL A 85 -5.32 15.04 6.40
N SER A 86 -5.74 14.67 7.62
CA SER A 86 -7.17 14.49 7.94
C SER A 86 -7.95 15.80 7.97
N ASP A 87 -7.30 16.91 8.31
CA ASP A 87 -7.89 18.24 8.34
C ASP A 87 -7.58 19.00 7.03
N PRO A 88 -8.58 19.19 6.15
CA PRO A 88 -8.39 19.89 4.87
C PRO A 88 -8.09 21.39 5.03
N ASP A 89 -8.44 22.00 6.16
CA ASP A 89 -8.26 23.43 6.41
C ASP A 89 -6.90 23.74 7.08
N SER A 90 -6.18 22.70 7.53
CA SER A 90 -4.86 22.83 8.12
C SER A 90 -3.82 23.27 7.09
N PRO A 91 -3.16 24.44 7.26
CA PRO A 91 -2.08 24.86 6.36
C PRO A 91 -0.90 23.88 6.36
N ASN A 92 -0.66 23.19 7.48
CA ASN A 92 0.40 22.19 7.61
C ASN A 92 0.02 20.92 6.85
N GLY A 93 -1.24 20.47 6.99
CA GLY A 93 -1.77 19.31 6.25
C GLY A 93 -1.76 19.53 4.74
N GLN A 94 -2.11 20.73 4.27
CA GLN A 94 -2.05 21.08 2.85
C GLN A 94 -0.61 21.02 2.29
N ARG A 95 0.41 21.43 3.07
CA ARG A 95 1.81 21.29 2.64
C ARG A 95 2.24 19.83 2.58
N ALA A 96 1.90 19.03 3.58
CA ALA A 96 2.18 17.59 3.58
C ALA A 96 1.49 16.87 2.41
N MET A 97 0.21 17.18 2.16
CA MET A 97 -0.55 16.66 1.01
C MET A 97 0.10 17.03 -0.32
N LYS A 98 0.52 18.29 -0.48
CA LYS A 98 1.22 18.74 -1.68
C LYS A 98 2.53 17.98 -1.91
N ALA A 99 3.32 17.75 -0.85
CA ALA A 99 4.54 16.96 -0.95
C ALA A 99 4.24 15.51 -1.33
N MET A 100 3.28 14.86 -0.66
CA MET A 100 2.83 13.50 -0.93
C MET A 100 2.43 13.30 -2.40
N MET A 101 1.71 14.25 -2.99
CA MET A 101 1.28 14.19 -4.40
C MET A 101 2.42 14.20 -5.43
N GLN A 102 3.63 14.62 -5.03
CA GLN A 102 4.80 14.60 -5.89
C GLN A 102 5.65 13.32 -5.71
N MET A 103 5.33 12.52 -4.70
CA MET A 103 6.07 11.31 -4.35
C MET A 103 5.49 10.08 -5.04
N LYS A 104 6.36 9.12 -5.37
CA LYS A 104 5.95 7.75 -5.67
C LYS A 104 5.97 6.93 -4.39
N LYS A 105 7.18 6.61 -3.91
CA LYS A 105 7.42 6.07 -2.57
C LYS A 105 7.42 7.22 -1.59
N LEU A 106 6.75 7.05 -0.46
CA LEU A 106 6.64 8.09 0.57
C LEU A 106 7.92 8.17 1.41
N ASP A 107 8.38 9.38 1.65
CA ASP A 107 9.51 9.67 2.54
C ASP A 107 9.00 10.35 3.82
N ILE A 108 9.25 9.73 4.97
CA ILE A 108 8.76 10.21 6.27
C ILE A 108 9.38 11.57 6.63
N ALA A 109 10.66 11.78 6.32
CA ALA A 109 11.37 13.00 6.70
C ALA A 109 10.88 14.18 5.86
N GLU A 110 10.74 14.01 4.55
CA GLU A 110 10.20 15.04 3.65
C GLU A 110 8.75 15.40 4.00
N LEU A 111 7.91 14.41 4.34
CA LEU A 111 6.53 14.67 4.78
C LEU A 111 6.49 15.47 6.10
N LYS A 112 7.32 15.11 7.07
CA LYS A 112 7.45 15.86 8.34
C LYS A 112 7.95 17.28 8.11
N GLN A 113 8.95 17.47 7.25
CA GLN A 113 9.47 18.78 6.90
C GLN A 113 8.41 19.64 6.22
N ALA A 114 7.70 19.10 5.23
CA ALA A 114 6.61 19.79 4.56
C ALA A 114 5.51 20.21 5.55
N TYR A 115 5.14 19.30 6.46
CA TYR A 115 4.15 19.59 7.51
C TYR A 115 4.61 20.71 8.45
N ALA A 116 5.88 20.72 8.86
CA ALA A 116 6.44 21.73 9.76
C ALA A 116 6.48 23.13 9.14
N GLY A 117 6.70 23.23 7.82
CA GLY A 117 6.73 24.50 7.08
C GLY A 117 8.13 25.05 6.87
#